data_AF-A0A7W0H7E6-F1
#
_entry.id   AF-A0A7W0H7E6-F1
#
_cell.length_a   1.000
_cell.length_b   1.000
_cell.length_c   1.000
_cell.angle_alpha   90.00
_cell.angle_beta   90.00
_cell.angle_gamma   90.00
#
_symmetry.space_group_name_H-M   'P 1'
#
loop_
_entity.id
_entity.type
_entity.pdbx_description
1 polymer ?
#
loop_
_entity_poly.entity_id
_entity_poly.type
_entity_poly.pdbx_seq_one_letter_code
_entity_poly.pdbx_strand_id
1 'polypeptide(L)'
;MSQFLVPGAAAPSDPELISAVRSGNGYAYGVLFERHRRAALTLARQIAGPSDADDLVSDAFIKVLRVLSGGGGPDVAFRAYLLTAVRRLHI
;
A
#
# COMPACT_ATOMS: atom_id res chain seq x y z
N MET A 1 -23.01 25.34 11.11
CA MET A 1 -22.14 24.51 11.98
C MET A 1 -20.79 24.44 11.31
N SER A 2 -19.86 25.26 11.81
CA SER A 2 -18.60 25.64 11.17
C SER A 2 -17.65 24.48 10.96
N GLN A 3 -17.14 24.39 9.74
CA GLN A 3 -16.04 23.50 9.33
C GLN A 3 -14.74 24.13 9.84
N PHE A 4 -14.17 23.56 10.89
CA PHE A 4 -12.83 23.94 11.36
C PHE A 4 -11.81 23.22 10.48
N LEU A 5 -11.31 23.91 9.45
CA LEU A 5 -10.13 23.50 8.70
C LEU A 5 -8.95 23.61 9.67
N VAL A 6 -8.43 22.47 10.15
CA VAL A 6 -7.16 22.44 10.88
C VAL A 6 -6.05 22.70 9.85
N PRO A 7 -5.39 23.87 9.85
CA PRO A 7 -4.26 24.11 8.99
C PRO A 7 -3.04 23.44 9.66
N GLY A 8 -2.50 22.38 9.06
CA GLY A 8 -1.20 21.82 9.48
C GLY A 8 -1.19 20.39 9.99
N ALA A 9 -2.24 19.59 9.81
CA ALA A 9 -2.11 18.14 10.01
C ALA A 9 -1.17 17.59 8.92
N ALA A 10 0.07 17.24 9.29
CA ALA A 10 1.00 16.58 8.39
C ALA A 10 0.33 15.34 7.79
N ALA A 11 0.61 15.06 6.52
CA ALA A 11 0.08 13.85 5.89
C ALA A 11 0.44 12.62 6.73
N PRO A 12 -0.51 11.71 7.01
CA PRO A 12 -0.27 10.59 7.89
C PRO A 12 0.92 9.74 7.41
N SER A 13 1.68 9.26 8.38
CA SER A 13 2.80 8.34 8.18
C SER A 13 2.29 6.96 7.75
N ASP A 14 3.17 6.14 7.17
CA ASP A 14 2.79 4.78 6.77
C ASP A 14 2.27 3.93 7.95
N PRO A 15 2.86 3.96 9.16
CA PRO A 15 2.31 3.23 10.31
C PRO A 15 0.90 3.68 10.71
N GLU A 16 0.63 4.99 10.69
CA GLU A 16 -0.72 5.52 11.00
C GLU A 16 -1.74 5.05 9.95
N LEU A 17 -1.36 5.05 8.67
CA LEU A 17 -2.19 4.54 7.59
C LEU A 17 -2.43 3.03 7.73
N ILE A 18 -1.41 2.24 8.06
CA ILE A 18 -1.53 0.79 8.31
C ILE A 18 -2.55 0.53 9.43
N SER A 19 -2.42 1.24 10.56
CA SER A 19 -3.34 1.10 11.68
C SER A 19 -4.78 1.45 11.28
N ALA A 20 -4.96 2.51 10.50
CA ALA A 20 -6.27 2.92 10.02
C ALA A 20 -6.89 1.87 9.05
N VAL A 21 -6.08 1.24 8.20
CA VAL A 21 -6.56 0.16 7.32
C VAL A 21 -7.02 -1.05 8.13
N ARG A 22 -6.27 -1.43 9.17
CA ARG A 22 -6.66 -2.50 10.10
C ARG A 22 -7.98 -2.19 10.82
N SER A 23 -8.25 -0.92 11.11
CA SER A 23 -9.54 -0.49 11.68
C SER A 23 -10.65 -0.29 10.63
N GLY A 24 -10.45 -0.71 9.39
CA GLY A 24 -11.46 -0.67 8.33
C GLY A 24 -11.50 0.60 7.48
N ASN A 25 -10.54 1.53 7.63
CA ASN A 25 -10.49 2.74 6.82
C ASN A 25 -9.91 2.46 5.43
N GLY A 26 -10.79 2.25 4.44
CA GLY A 26 -10.39 2.03 3.05
C GLY A 26 -9.69 3.22 2.38
N TYR A 27 -9.99 4.46 2.81
CA TYR A 27 -9.32 5.66 2.28
C TYR A 27 -7.83 5.66 2.64
N ALA A 28 -7.48 5.23 3.85
CA ALA A 28 -6.08 5.10 4.26
C ALA A 28 -5.29 4.12 3.36
N TYR A 29 -5.95 3.07 2.86
CA TYR A 29 -5.31 2.16 1.91
C TYR A 29 -5.04 2.83 0.56
N GLY A 30 -5.97 3.66 0.09
CA GLY A 30 -5.77 4.47 -1.12
C GLY A 30 -4.53 5.38 -1.04
N VAL A 31 -4.26 5.96 0.14
CA VAL A 31 -3.06 6.77 0.37
C VAL A 31 -1.78 5.93 0.30
N LEU A 32 -1.77 4.74 0.91
CA LEU A 32 -0.65 3.79 0.81
C LEU A 32 -0.42 3.34 -0.64
N PHE A 33 -1.51 3.08 -1.38
CA PHE A 33 -1.44 2.74 -2.79
C PHE A 33 -0.75 3.84 -3.60
N GLU A 34 -1.24 5.08 -3.55
CA GLU A 34 -0.69 6.18 -4.35
C GLU A 34 0.78 6.46 -3.99
N ARG A 35 1.12 6.42 -2.69
CA ARG A 35 2.49 6.68 -2.21
C ARG A 35 3.49 5.64 -2.72
N HIS A 36 3.08 4.39 -2.91
CA HIS A 36 4.02 3.28 -3.14
C HIS A 36 3.88 2.57 -4.49
N ARG A 37 2.81 2.83 -5.26
CA ARG A 37 2.55 2.19 -6.57
C ARG A 37 3.73 2.31 -7.52
N ARG A 38 4.34 3.50 -7.60
CA ARG A 38 5.50 3.74 -8.50
C ARG A 38 6.66 2.80 -8.21
N ALA A 39 6.96 2.54 -6.94
CA ALA A 39 8.05 1.67 -6.54
C ALA A 39 7.77 0.20 -6.86
N ALA A 40 6.55 -0.24 -6.60
CA ALA A 40 6.10 -1.58 -6.94
C ALA A 40 6.18 -1.81 -8.46
N LEU A 41 5.72 -0.84 -9.26
CA LEU A 41 5.81 -0.89 -10.72
C LEU A 41 7.24 -0.94 -11.23
N THR A 42 8.15 -0.14 -10.68
CA THR A 42 9.57 -0.20 -11.06
C THR A 42 10.13 -1.61 -10.88
N LEU A 43 9.85 -2.24 -9.73
CA LEU A 43 10.31 -3.60 -9.48
C LEU A 43 9.61 -4.62 -10.38
N ALA A 44 8.29 -4.52 -10.53
CA ALA A 44 7.50 -5.46 -11.34
C ALA A 44 7.98 -5.46 -12.80
N ARG A 45 8.24 -4.27 -13.39
CA ARG A 45 8.81 -4.16 -14.75
C ARG A 45 10.19 -4.80 -14.87
N GLN A 46 11.00 -4.76 -13.81
CA GLN A 46 12.33 -5.37 -13.83
C GLN A 46 12.27 -6.91 -13.81
N ILE A 47 11.28 -7.49 -13.14
CA ILE A 47 11.23 -8.95 -12.94
C ILE A 47 10.31 -9.66 -13.94
N ALA A 48 9.17 -9.05 -14.29
CA ALA A 48 8.14 -9.64 -15.15
C ALA A 48 8.06 -9.00 -16.54
N GLY A 49 8.72 -7.87 -16.76
CA GLY A 49 8.60 -7.08 -17.99
C GLY A 49 7.40 -6.13 -18.00
N PRO A 50 7.28 -5.26 -19.03
CA PRO A 50 6.32 -4.17 -19.04
C PRO A 50 4.86 -4.60 -19.21
N SER A 51 4.60 -5.73 -19.90
CA SER A 51 3.25 -6.21 -20.18
C SER A 51 2.53 -6.72 -18.93
N ASP A 52 3.25 -7.39 -18.03
CA ASP A 52 2.68 -8.05 -16.84
C ASP A 52 2.81 -7.21 -15.56
N ALA A 53 3.49 -6.06 -15.63
CA ALA A 53 3.85 -5.29 -14.45
C ALA A 53 2.66 -4.70 -13.70
N ASP A 54 1.66 -4.15 -14.40
CA ASP A 54 0.50 -3.52 -13.78
C ASP A 54 -0.41 -4.57 -13.12
N ASP A 55 -0.57 -5.75 -13.71
CA ASP A 55 -1.33 -6.87 -13.17
C ASP A 55 -0.65 -7.43 -11.91
N LEU A 56 0.67 -7.68 -11.97
CA LEU A 56 1.45 -8.16 -10.83
C LEU A 56 1.41 -7.19 -9.64
N VAL A 57 1.47 -5.87 -9.91
CA VAL A 57 1.35 -4.85 -8.86
C VAL A 57 -0.07 -4.84 -8.28
N SER A 58 -1.10 -4.95 -9.12
CA SER A 58 -2.49 -5.00 -8.68
C SER A 58 -2.73 -6.19 -7.75
N ASP A 59 -2.27 -7.37 -8.11
CA ASP A 59 -2.37 -8.58 -7.28
C ASP A 59 -1.60 -8.44 -5.96
N ALA A 60 -0.42 -7.83 -6.00
CA ALA A 60 0.34 -7.54 -4.79
C ALA A 60 -0.43 -6.63 -3.84
N PHE A 61 -1.04 -5.55 -4.34
CA PHE A 61 -1.87 -4.67 -3.52
C PHE A 61 -3.15 -5.37 -3.03
N ILE A 62 -3.82 -6.20 -3.84
CA ILE A 62 -5.01 -6.95 -3.38
C ILE A 62 -4.62 -7.88 -2.21
N LYS A 63 -3.49 -8.59 -2.34
CA LYS A 63 -2.99 -9.49 -1.31
C LYS A 63 -2.61 -8.74 -0.02
N VAL A 64 -1.92 -7.60 -0.15
CA VAL A 64 -1.54 -6.77 0.99
C VAL A 64 -2.77 -6.21 1.71
N LEU A 65 -3.78 -5.73 0.96
CA LEU A 65 -5.03 -5.25 1.55
C LEU A 65 -5.70 -6.34 2.38
N ARG A 66 -5.88 -7.54 1.80
CA ARG A 66 -6.49 -8.67 2.51
C ARG A 66 -5.76 -9.01 3.81
N VAL A 67 -4.43 -9.00 3.77
CA VAL A 67 -3.60 -9.27 4.95
C VAL A 67 -3.78 -8.19 6.01
N LEU A 68 -3.71 -6.90 5.63
CA LEU A 68 -3.88 -5.79 6.57
C LEU A 68 -5.31 -5.75 7.14
N SER A 69 -6.35 -5.92 6.32
CA SER A 69 -7.73 -5.97 6.79
C SER A 69 -8.01 -7.15 7.72
N GLY A 70 -7.25 -8.25 7.60
CA GLY A 70 -7.27 -9.37 8.53
C GLY A 70 -6.44 -9.16 9.81
N GLY A 71 -5.85 -7.97 10.00
CA GLY A 71 -4.99 -7.66 11.15
C GLY A 71 -3.58 -8.23 11.08
N GLY A 72 -3.17 -8.82 9.96
CA GLY A 72 -1.81 -9.31 9.74
C GLY A 72 -0.91 -8.31 9.03
N GLY A 73 0.26 -8.77 8.59
CA GLY A 73 1.20 -7.97 7.80
C GLY A 73 2.06 -7.05 8.65
N PRO A 74 2.68 -6.02 8.04
CA PRO A 74 3.59 -5.13 8.74
C PRO A 74 2.83 -4.21 9.71
N ASP A 75 3.46 -3.87 10.82
CA ASP A 75 3.08 -2.69 11.63
C ASP A 75 3.84 -1.44 11.16
N VAL A 76 5.01 -1.64 10.54
CA VAL A 76 5.90 -0.60 10.00
C VAL A 76 6.51 -1.03 8.67
N ALA A 77 7.04 -0.08 7.89
CA ALA A 77 7.77 -0.33 6.63
C ALA A 77 6.94 -0.98 5.50
N PHE A 78 5.75 -0.42 5.23
CA PHE A 78 4.84 -0.86 4.17
C PHE A 78 5.53 -1.15 2.82
N ARG A 79 6.39 -0.24 2.36
CA ARG A 79 7.09 -0.37 1.08
C ARG A 79 7.89 -1.68 0.98
N ALA A 80 8.67 -2.01 2.01
CA ALA A 80 9.51 -3.21 1.98
C ALA A 80 8.65 -4.49 1.91
N TYR A 81 7.55 -4.50 2.67
CA TYR A 81 6.59 -5.59 2.64
C TYR A 81 5.92 -5.73 1.26
N LEU A 82 5.47 -4.62 0.67
CA LEU A 82 4.87 -4.60 -0.68
C LEU A 82 5.85 -5.13 -1.75
N LEU A 83 7.10 -4.67 -1.75
CA LEU A 83 8.10 -5.15 -2.72
C LEU A 83 8.40 -6.65 -2.53
N THR A 84 8.33 -7.16 -1.30
CA THR A 84 8.44 -8.60 -1.03
C THR A 84 7.23 -9.35 -1.57
N ALA A 85 6.02 -8.81 -1.43
CA ALA A 85 4.81 -9.40 -1.98
C ALA A 85 4.87 -9.48 -3.52
N VAL A 86 5.33 -8.42 -4.19
CA VAL A 86 5.54 -8.41 -5.65
C VAL A 86 6.50 -9.53 -6.08
N ARG A 87 7.66 -9.66 -5.43
CA ARG A 87 8.63 -10.74 -5.77
C ARG A 87 8.02 -12.14 -5.59
N ARG A 88 7.27 -12.34 -4.51
CA ARG A 88 6.66 -13.66 -4.20
C ARG A 88 5.52 -14.04 -5.13
N LEU A 89 4.91 -13.10 -5.84
CA LEU A 89 3.86 -13.39 -6.82
C LEU A 89 4.44 -13.71 -8.20
N HIS A 90 5.68 -13.32 -8.46
CA HIS A 90 6.38 -13.63 -9.69
C HIS A 90 7.07 -15.01 -9.67
N ILE A 91 7.43 -15.51 -8.48
CA ILE A 91 8.07 -16.82 -8.28
C ILE A 91 7.00 -17.90 -8.20
#